data_AF-A0A6L8N5S2-F1
#
_entry.id   AF-A0A6L8N5S2-F1
#
_cell.length_a   1.000
_cell.length_b   1.000
_cell.length_c   1.000
_cell.angle_alpha   90.00
_cell.angle_beta   90.00
_cell.angle_gamma   90.00
#
_symmetry.space_group_name_H-M   'P 1'
#
loop_
_entity.id
_entity.type
_entity.pdbx_description
1 polymer ?
#
loop_
_entity_poly.entity_id
_entity_poly.type
_entity_poly.pdbx_seq_one_letter_code
_entity_poly.pdbx_strand_id
1 'polypeptide(L)' 'MTLEGLLAQTPEPVTAHCCVCGRATTAPVEVRPGHTTCPEHITDALTIAPGANP' A
#
# COMPACT_ATOMS: atom_id res chain seq x y z
N MET A 1 -12.82 8.81 27.40
CA MET A 1 -11.98 7.85 26.65
C MET A 1 -11.13 7.09 27.66
N THR A 2 -11.25 5.77 27.76
CA THR A 2 -10.44 4.93 28.66
C THR A 2 -9.28 4.31 27.86
N LEU A 3 -8.14 4.05 28.51
CA LEU A 3 -6.98 3.39 27.91
C LEU A 3 -7.37 2.03 27.28
N GLU A 4 -8.29 1.31 27.91
CA GLU A 4 -8.83 0.04 27.41
C GLU A 4 -9.58 0.20 26.08
N GLY A 5 -10.29 1.31 25.87
CA GLY A 5 -10.97 1.61 24.60
C GLY A 5 -10.01 1.94 23.44
N LEU A 6 -8.77 2.34 23.74
CA LEU A 6 -7.72 2.53 22.73
C LEU A 6 -7.03 1.20 22.36
N LEU A 7 -6.87 0.30 23.33
CA LEU A 7 -6.27 -1.02 23.14
C LEU A 7 -7.21 -2.01 22.43
N ALA A 8 -8.53 -1.87 22.61
CA ALA A 8 -9.54 -2.69 21.95
C ALA A 8 -9.72 -2.36 20.45
N GLN A 9 -9.18 -1.24 19.98
CA GLN A 9 -9.17 -0.88 18.56
C GLN A 9 -7.96 -1.53 17.90
N THR A 10 -8.03 -2.84 17.67
CA THR A 10 -7.16 -3.45 16.66
C THR A 10 -7.54 -2.82 15.32
N PRO A 11 -6.64 -2.06 14.67
CA PRO A 11 -6.91 -1.55 13.33
C PRO A 11 -7.18 -2.77 12.43
N GLU A 12 -8.29 -2.71 11.69
CA GLU A 12 -8.57 -3.76 10.71
C GLU A 12 -7.38 -3.84 9.74
N PRO A 13 -6.93 -5.06 9.39
CA PRO A 13 -5.79 -5.21 8.49
C PRO A 13 -6.13 -4.55 7.15
N VAL A 14 -5.45 -3.45 6.85
CA VAL A 14 -5.61 -2.76 5.58
C VAL A 14 -4.99 -3.65 4.50
N THR A 15 -5.84 -4.18 3.62
CA THR A 15 -5.41 -4.94 2.45
C THR A 15 -5.60 -4.09 1.20
N ALA A 16 -4.61 -4.08 0.33
CA ALA A 16 -4.73 -3.47 -0.99
C ALA A 16 -4.07 -4.35 -2.05
N HIS A 17 -4.41 -4.13 -3.32
CA HIS A 17 -3.82 -4.86 -4.42
C HIS A 17 -2.58 -4.13 -4.92
N CYS A 18 -1.50 -4.89 -5.13
CA CYS A 18 -0.28 -4.36 -5.73
C CYS A 18 -0.53 -4.00 -7.21
N CYS A 19 -0.22 -2.76 -7.59
CA CYS A 19 -0.37 -2.29 -8.97
C CYS A 19 0.58 -2.98 -9.98
N VAL A 20 1.63 -3.67 -9.50
CA VAL A 20 2.62 -4.36 -10.34
C VAL A 20 2.23 -5.82 -10.58
N CYS A 21 1.97 -6.58 -9.50
CA CYS A 21 1.74 -8.02 -9.59
C CYS A 21 0.28 -8.44 -9.33
N GLY A 22 -0.60 -7.50 -8.99
CA GLY A 22 -2.02 -7.75 -8.74
C GLY A 22 -2.34 -8.52 -7.46
N ARG A 23 -1.35 -8.88 -6.64
CA ARG A 23 -1.58 -9.63 -5.39
C ARG A 23 -2.09 -8.71 -4.30
N ALA A 24 -2.99 -9.23 -3.46
CA ALA A 24 -3.36 -8.58 -2.21
C ALA A 24 -2.15 -8.57 -1.25
N THR A 25 -1.89 -7.43 -0.64
CA THR A 25 -0.85 -7.25 0.39
C THR A 25 -1.46 -6.67 1.65
N THR A 26 -1.04 -7.19 2.80
CA THR A 26 -1.35 -6.65 4.14
C THR A 26 -0.37 -5.56 4.57
N ALA A 27 0.64 -5.27 3.73
CA ALA A 27 1.60 -4.19 3.90
C ALA A 27 1.60 -3.32 2.63
N PRO A 28 0.48 -2.64 2.31
CA PRO A 28 0.43 -1.78 1.14
C PRO A 28 1.33 -0.55 1.32
N VAL A 29 2.13 -0.26 0.31
CA VAL A 29 2.96 0.94 0.24
C VAL A 29 2.40 1.85 -0.83
N GLU A 30 2.00 3.07 -0.46
CA GLU A 30 1.59 4.08 -1.43
C GLU A 30 2.83 4.69 -2.08
N VAL A 31 2.97 4.49 -3.39
CA VAL A 31 4.08 5.08 -4.17
C VAL A 31 3.67 6.40 -4.81
N ARG A 32 2.37 6.58 -5.06
CA ARG A 32 1.73 7.79 -5.60
C ARG A 32 0.29 7.83 -5.10
N PRO A 33 -0.38 9.00 -5.10
CA PRO A 33 -1.80 9.11 -4.75
C PRO A 33 -2.65 8.07 -5.50
N GLY A 34 -3.29 7.17 -4.74
CA GLY A 34 -4.14 6.10 -5.26
C GLY A 34 -3.42 4.91 -5.91
N HIS A 35 -2.08 4.85 -5.89
CA HIS A 35 -1.30 3.72 -6.39
C HIS A 35 -0.56 3.04 -5.23
N THR A 36 -1.03 1.85 -4.89
CA THR A 36 -0.43 0.98 -3.86
C THR A 36 0.33 -0.17 -4.50
N THR A 37 1.48 -0.49 -3.93
CA THR A 37 2.30 -1.65 -4.30
C THR A 37 2.64 -2.49 -3.08
N CYS A 38 3.06 -3.73 -3.30
CA CYS A 38 3.65 -4.53 -2.24
C CYS A 38 5.13 -4.15 -2.06
N PRO A 39 5.71 -4.36 -0.85
CA PRO A 39 7.06 -3.89 -0.54
C PRO A 39 8.12 -4.42 -1.51
N GLU A 40 7.91 -5.62 -2.03
CA GLU A 40 8.83 -6.28 -2.96
C GLU A 40 8.90 -5.60 -4.33
N HIS A 41 7.85 -4.89 -4.73
CA HIS A 41 7.74 -4.22 -6.04
C HIS A 41 7.73 -2.70 -5.93
N ILE A 42 8.28 -2.14 -4.84
CA ILE A 42 8.33 -0.69 -4.66
C ILE A 42 9.16 0.00 -5.75
N THR A 43 10.29 -0.60 -6.13
CA THR A 43 11.17 -0.08 -7.18
C THR A 43 10.52 -0.17 -8.55
N ASP A 44 9.84 -1.27 -8.86
CA ASP A 44 9.13 -1.45 -10.14
C ASP A 44 7.95 -0.49 -10.25
N ALA A 45 7.20 -0.29 -9.17
CA ALA A 45 6.08 0.65 -9.15
C ALA A 45 6.53 2.11 -9.39
N LEU A 46 7.76 2.46 -8.97
CA LEU A 46 8.35 3.78 -9.24
C LEU A 46 8.84 3.93 -10.69
N THR A 47 9.25 2.84 -11.36
CA THR A 47 9.73 2.88 -12.76
C THR A 47 8.60 2.83 -13.79
N ILE A 48 7.44 2.26 -13.45
CA ILE A 48 6.25 2.19 -14.32
C ILE A 48 5.57 3.57 -14.50
N ALA A 49 6.12 4.66 -13.95
CA ALA A 49 5.56 6.00 -14.10
C ALA A 49 5.23 6.33 -15.57
N PRO A 50 3.95 6.60 -15.93
CA PRO A 50 3.61 7.22 -17.20
C PRO A 50 4.14 8.65 -17.16
N GLY A 51 5.36 8.86 -17.63
CA GLY A 51 6.03 10.16 -17.45
C GLY A 51 7.42 10.35 -18.04
N ALA A 52 8.01 9.37 -18.72
CA ALA A 52 9.07 9.65 -19.69
C ALA A 52 8.43 9.74 -21.08
N ASN A 53 8.06 10.96 -21.48
CA ASN A 53 7.77 11.30 -22.88
C ASN A 53 9.00 10.94 -23.74
N PRO A 54 8.84 10.52 -25.01
CA PRO A 54 9.94 10.25 -25.94
C PRO A 54 10.90 11.44 -26.12
#